data_AF-A0A1Q4DTC9-F1
#
_entry.id   AF-A0A1Q4DTC9-F1
#
_cell.length_a   1.000
_cell.length_b   1.000
_cell.length_c   1.000
_cell.angle_alpha   90.00
_cell.angle_beta   90.00
_cell.angle_gamma   90.00
#
_symmetry.space_group_name_H-M   'P 1'
#
loop_
_entity.id
_entity.type
_entity.pdbx_description
1 polymer ?
#
loop_
_entity_poly.entity_id
_entity_poly.type
_entity_poly.pdbx_seq_one_letter_code
_entity_poly.pdbx_strand_id
1 'polypeptide(L)'
;MTEPDQQPDMPAALRLSVAIDELTQPGIHQLDRDHAAARDQLRNVNRIHVEHIRMLRARHAYATERGNIDGAERALCAMRTAGAIHRRHLRRLHAGLRPITAYLPSLLAQVDEAVHSTNGSGNGSRGAHRSPLNTTAVELLAAIRRTTRAADGQPTYNALTAWQPDDPEAAVEDARRWVMEARAIVSPARWSEAIRPCPACRNRHVIVTEDGQKIRKAAIQINLTDRYAACIHPSCEAWWPPERFTLLAAALSQDDVAS
;
A
#
# COMPACT_ATOMS: atom_id res chain seq x y z
N MET A 1 11.20 8.20 -20.79
CA MET A 1 9.84 8.09 -21.39
C MET A 1 9.75 6.72 -22.02
N THR A 2 9.29 5.75 -21.24
CA THR A 2 8.94 4.41 -21.72
C THR A 2 7.68 4.58 -22.56
N GLU A 3 7.70 4.12 -23.81
CA GLU A 3 6.50 4.05 -24.64
C GLU A 3 5.37 3.38 -23.86
N PRO A 4 4.15 3.94 -23.85
CA PRO A 4 3.02 3.29 -23.22
C PRO A 4 2.86 1.93 -23.86
N ASP A 5 2.95 0.92 -22.99
CA ASP A 5 2.72 -0.49 -23.22
C ASP A 5 1.60 -0.67 -24.27
N GLN A 6 1.98 -1.08 -25.49
CA GLN A 6 1.02 -1.43 -26.54
C GLN A 6 0.33 -2.73 -26.11
N GLN A 7 -0.66 -2.61 -25.22
CA GLN A 7 -1.55 -3.69 -24.91
C GLN A 7 -2.13 -4.21 -26.23
N PRO A 8 -2.10 -5.53 -26.48
CA PRO A 8 -2.68 -6.10 -27.69
C PRO A 8 -4.11 -5.63 -27.84
N ASP A 9 -4.52 -5.37 -29.09
CA ASP A 9 -5.81 -4.79 -29.47
C ASP A 9 -6.96 -5.66 -28.91
N MET A 10 -7.38 -5.36 -27.68
CA MET A 10 -8.44 -6.10 -26.99
C MET A 10 -9.79 -5.59 -27.49
N PRO A 11 -10.72 -6.49 -27.87
CA PRO A 11 -12.08 -6.09 -28.25
C PRO A 11 -12.72 -5.22 -27.17
N ALA A 12 -13.47 -4.19 -27.56
CA ALA A 12 -14.13 -3.26 -26.64
C ALA A 12 -14.99 -3.97 -25.59
N ALA A 13 -15.70 -5.04 -25.99
CA ALA A 13 -16.49 -5.86 -25.07
C ALA A 13 -15.64 -6.50 -23.94
N LEU A 14 -14.43 -6.95 -24.25
CA LEU A 14 -13.51 -7.51 -23.25
C LEU A 14 -12.97 -6.40 -22.33
N ARG A 15 -12.59 -5.25 -22.90
CA ARG A 15 -12.15 -4.08 -22.12
C ARG A 15 -13.25 -3.61 -21.15
N LEU A 16 -14.50 -3.59 -21.61
CA LEU A 16 -15.66 -3.23 -20.80
C LEU A 16 -15.88 -4.24 -19.68
N SER A 17 -15.85 -5.53 -20.00
CA SER A 17 -15.97 -6.60 -18.99
C SER A 17 -14.91 -6.45 -17.90
N VAL A 18 -13.65 -6.21 -18.27
CA VAL A 18 -12.56 -6.00 -17.31
C VAL A 18 -12.82 -4.80 -16.39
N ALA A 19 -13.29 -3.68 -16.94
CA ALA A 19 -13.59 -2.49 -16.14
C ALA A 19 -14.80 -2.70 -15.20
N ILE A 20 -15.85 -3.39 -15.67
CA ILE A 20 -17.01 -3.76 -14.84
C ILE A 20 -16.59 -4.73 -13.74
N ASP A 21 -15.77 -5.74 -14.07
CA ASP A 21 -15.23 -6.69 -13.11
C ASP A 21 -14.42 -5.97 -12.04
N GLU A 22 -13.62 -4.96 -12.40
CA GLU A 22 -12.85 -4.19 -11.42
C GLU A 22 -13.76 -3.42 -10.43
N LEU A 23 -14.89 -2.90 -10.91
CA LEU A 23 -15.87 -2.24 -10.05
C LEU A 23 -16.64 -3.21 -9.16
N THR A 24 -16.90 -4.42 -9.65
CA THR A 24 -17.93 -5.32 -9.08
C THR A 24 -17.36 -6.54 -8.38
N GLN A 25 -16.20 -7.05 -8.77
CA GLN A 25 -15.60 -8.22 -8.16
C GLN A 25 -14.92 -7.85 -6.83
N PRO A 26 -15.12 -8.65 -5.77
CA PRO A 26 -14.33 -8.53 -4.54
C PRO A 26 -12.84 -8.74 -4.84
N GLY A 27 -12.01 -7.82 -4.35
CA GLY A 27 -10.56 -7.95 -4.48
C GLY A 27 -10.02 -8.97 -3.49
N ILE A 28 -9.20 -9.92 -3.96
CA ILE A 28 -8.36 -10.74 -3.08
C ILE A 28 -7.01 -10.05 -2.96
N HIS A 29 -6.76 -9.43 -1.82
CA HIS A 29 -5.49 -8.76 -1.55
C HIS A 29 -4.62 -9.65 -0.68
N GLN A 30 -3.43 -9.98 -1.18
CA GLN A 30 -2.40 -10.55 -0.33
C GLN A 30 -1.74 -9.39 0.42
N LEU A 31 -2.06 -9.27 1.70
CA LEU A 31 -1.34 -8.38 2.59
C LEU A 31 0.00 -9.04 2.90
N ASP A 32 1.01 -8.57 2.18
CA ASP A 32 2.39 -8.84 2.50
C ASP A 32 2.72 -8.17 3.83
N ARG A 33 2.77 -8.98 4.90
CA ARG A 33 3.44 -8.56 6.15
C ARG A 33 4.85 -8.11 5.79
N ASP A 34 5.36 -7.12 6.51
CA ASP A 34 6.69 -6.52 6.28
C ASP A 34 7.78 -7.60 6.12
N HIS A 35 7.99 -7.99 4.86
CA HIS A 35 8.84 -9.11 4.49
C HIS A 35 10.30 -8.77 4.78
N ALA A 36 10.65 -7.49 4.80
CA ALA A 36 12.01 -7.04 5.09
C ALA A 36 12.36 -7.34 6.56
N ALA A 37 11.54 -6.86 7.50
CA ALA A 37 11.76 -7.10 8.92
C ALA A 37 11.80 -8.59 9.28
N ALA A 38 10.89 -9.38 8.69
CA ALA A 38 10.84 -10.81 8.93
C ALA A 38 12.00 -11.59 8.26
N ARG A 39 12.48 -11.17 7.09
CA ARG A 39 13.70 -11.72 6.46
C ARG A 39 14.93 -11.40 7.30
N ASP A 40 15.04 -10.20 7.84
CA ASP A 40 16.16 -9.83 8.71
C ASP A 40 16.13 -10.60 10.02
N GLN A 41 14.94 -10.83 10.59
CA GLN A 41 14.78 -11.71 11.74
C GLN A 41 15.23 -13.15 11.44
N LEU A 42 14.85 -13.70 10.27
CA LEU A 42 15.30 -15.02 9.83
C LEU A 42 16.82 -15.08 9.67
N ARG A 43 17.43 -14.07 9.04
CA ARG A 43 18.90 -13.97 8.89
C ARG A 43 19.59 -13.95 10.25
N ASN A 44 19.09 -13.15 11.19
CA ASN A 44 19.67 -13.07 12.53
C ASN A 44 19.57 -14.40 13.30
N VAL A 45 18.42 -15.07 13.24
CA VAL A 45 18.22 -16.39 13.87
C VAL A 45 19.14 -17.45 13.28
N ASN A 46 19.31 -17.47 11.95
CA ASN A 46 20.25 -18.36 11.28
C ASN A 46 21.69 -18.09 11.70
N ARG A 47 22.12 -16.81 11.75
CA ARG A 47 23.46 -16.42 12.17
C ARG A 47 23.77 -16.90 13.59
N ILE A 48 22.89 -16.61 14.55
CA ILE A 48 23.02 -17.03 15.95
C ILE A 48 23.11 -18.56 16.04
N HIS A 49 22.28 -19.29 15.28
CA HIS A 49 22.32 -20.75 15.29
C HIS A 49 23.65 -21.31 14.75
N VAL A 50 24.16 -20.77 13.65
CA VAL A 50 25.43 -21.18 13.06
C VAL A 50 26.59 -20.94 14.02
N GLU A 51 26.65 -19.76 14.64
CA GLU A 51 27.66 -19.42 15.65
C GLU A 51 27.59 -20.39 16.85
N HIS A 52 26.40 -20.67 17.35
CA HIS A 52 26.19 -21.58 18.46
C HIS A 52 26.62 -23.03 18.12
N ILE A 53 26.25 -23.54 16.95
CA ILE A 53 26.66 -24.87 16.49
C ILE A 53 28.18 -24.94 16.30
N ARG A 54 28.82 -23.89 15.76
CA ARG A 54 30.28 -23.82 15.63
C ARG A 54 30.96 -23.94 17.00
N MET A 55 30.48 -23.21 18.01
CA MET A 55 31.00 -23.30 19.38
C MET A 55 30.84 -24.72 19.95
N LEU A 56 29.67 -25.35 19.78
CA LEU A 56 29.42 -26.70 20.28
C LEU A 56 30.30 -27.76 19.59
N ARG A 57 30.58 -27.59 18.29
CA ARG A 57 31.54 -28.45 17.56
C ARG A 57 32.96 -28.30 18.09
N ALA A 58 33.40 -27.07 18.39
CA ALA A 58 34.71 -26.83 18.99
C ALA A 58 34.83 -27.49 20.38
N ARG A 59 33.78 -27.39 21.22
CA ARG A 59 33.73 -28.08 22.51
C ARG A 59 33.77 -29.59 22.39
N HIS A 60 33.05 -30.14 21.41
CA HIS A 60 33.09 -31.58 21.11
C HIS A 60 34.51 -32.02 20.75
N ALA A 61 35.14 -31.37 19.77
CA ALA A 61 36.48 -31.69 19.31
C ALA A 61 37.50 -31.67 20.48
N TYR A 62 37.47 -30.61 21.28
CA TYR A 62 38.33 -30.49 22.46
C TYR A 62 38.11 -31.60 23.49
N ALA A 63 36.86 -31.98 23.76
CA ALA A 63 36.57 -33.09 24.68
C ALA A 63 37.07 -34.43 24.14
N THR A 64 36.91 -34.67 22.83
CA THR A 64 37.42 -35.86 22.15
C THR A 64 38.95 -35.95 22.22
N GLU A 65 39.65 -34.85 21.93
CA GLU A 65 41.12 -34.78 22.01
C GLU A 65 41.67 -35.12 23.40
N ARG A 66 40.91 -34.79 24.45
CA ARG A 66 41.29 -35.09 25.85
C ARG A 66 40.81 -36.46 26.36
N GLY A 67 40.17 -37.27 25.51
CA GLY A 67 39.58 -38.54 25.94
C GLY A 67 38.41 -38.38 26.92
N ASN A 68 37.80 -37.20 27.00
CA ASN A 68 36.65 -36.94 27.86
C ASN A 68 35.34 -37.32 27.14
N ILE A 69 34.98 -38.60 27.22
CA ILE A 69 33.83 -39.19 26.53
C ILE A 69 32.53 -38.47 26.92
N ASP A 70 32.27 -38.32 28.22
CA ASP A 70 31.05 -37.65 28.69
C ASP A 70 30.94 -36.20 28.19
N GLY A 71 32.08 -35.50 28.08
CA GLY A 71 32.15 -34.16 27.52
C GLY A 71 31.74 -34.11 26.05
N ALA A 72 32.21 -35.07 25.26
CA ALA A 72 31.86 -35.20 23.85
C ALA A 72 30.37 -35.55 23.69
N GLU A 73 29.84 -36.49 24.46
CA GLU A 73 28.41 -36.86 24.41
C GLU A 73 27.49 -35.70 24.80
N ARG A 74 27.84 -34.94 25.84
CA ARG A 74 27.09 -33.72 26.21
C ARG A 74 27.08 -32.69 25.09
N ALA A 75 28.21 -32.49 24.40
CA ALA A 75 28.29 -31.57 23.27
C ALA A 75 27.43 -32.05 22.08
N LEU A 76 27.41 -33.36 21.78
CA LEU A 76 26.52 -33.95 20.76
C LEU A 76 25.04 -33.78 21.11
N CYS A 77 24.66 -34.06 22.36
CA CYS A 77 23.31 -33.85 22.86
C CYS A 77 22.90 -32.38 22.73
N ALA A 78 23.77 -31.46 23.13
CA ALA A 78 23.53 -30.02 23.00
C ALA A 78 23.33 -29.59 21.54
N MET A 79 24.10 -30.12 20.58
CA MET A 79 23.91 -29.84 19.15
C MET A 79 22.54 -30.31 18.63
N ARG A 80 22.10 -31.51 19.03
CA ARG A 80 20.77 -32.03 18.66
C ARG A 80 19.64 -31.15 19.20
N THR A 81 19.75 -30.76 20.47
CA THR A 81 18.79 -29.85 21.13
C THR A 81 18.77 -28.48 20.47
N ALA A 82 19.94 -27.88 20.20
CA ALA A 82 20.05 -26.60 19.49
C ALA A 82 19.43 -26.67 18.10
N GLY A 83 19.64 -27.76 17.35
CA GLY A 83 19.00 -27.99 16.05
C GLY A 83 17.48 -28.11 16.13
N ALA A 84 16.95 -28.80 17.15
CA ALA A 84 15.51 -28.92 17.36
C ALA A 84 14.86 -27.57 17.71
N ILE A 85 15.48 -26.79 18.60
CA ILE A 85 15.05 -25.44 18.96
C ILE A 85 15.04 -24.53 17.73
N HIS A 86 16.12 -24.56 16.94
CA HIS A 86 16.23 -23.77 15.72
C HIS A 86 15.14 -24.09 14.70
N ARG A 87 14.89 -25.38 14.41
CA ARG A 87 13.78 -25.78 13.52
C ARG A 87 12.41 -25.35 14.03
N ARG A 88 12.20 -25.36 15.35
CA ARG A 88 10.95 -24.86 15.96
C ARG A 88 10.82 -23.35 15.77
N HIS A 89 11.91 -22.61 15.95
CA HIS A 89 11.95 -21.16 15.75
C HIS A 89 11.67 -20.79 14.29
N LEU A 90 12.35 -21.43 13.33
CA LEU A 90 12.12 -21.21 11.90
C LEU A 90 10.68 -21.50 11.48
N ARG A 91 10.08 -22.59 11.97
CA ARG A 91 8.68 -22.90 11.69
C ARG A 91 7.72 -21.80 12.16
N ARG A 92 7.97 -21.20 13.33
CA ARG A 92 7.16 -20.08 13.83
C ARG A 92 7.33 -18.83 12.97
N LEU A 93 8.56 -18.48 12.59
CA LEU A 93 8.82 -17.35 11.71
C LEU A 93 8.18 -17.53 10.33
N HIS A 94 8.33 -18.72 9.74
CA HIS A 94 7.71 -19.03 8.44
C HIS A 94 6.17 -19.07 8.52
N ALA A 95 5.59 -19.54 9.62
CA ALA A 95 4.15 -19.46 9.82
C ALA A 95 3.66 -18.00 9.92
N GLY A 96 4.44 -17.12 10.54
CA GLY A 96 4.15 -15.69 10.63
C GLY A 96 4.34 -14.91 9.31
N LEU A 97 5.11 -15.47 8.38
CA LEU A 97 5.40 -14.97 7.04
C LEU A 97 4.38 -15.40 5.97
N ARG A 98 3.38 -16.20 6.34
CA ARG A 98 2.32 -16.55 5.39
C ARG A 98 1.57 -15.27 4.99
N PRO A 99 1.40 -14.99 3.69
CA PRO A 99 0.62 -13.84 3.25
C PRO A 99 -0.78 -13.95 3.85
N ILE A 100 -1.26 -12.85 4.41
CA ILE A 100 -2.63 -12.79 4.92
C ILE A 100 -3.49 -12.44 3.71
N THR A 101 -4.30 -13.40 3.27
CA THR A 101 -5.32 -13.14 2.26
C THR A 101 -6.45 -12.35 2.91
N ALA A 102 -6.60 -11.09 2.52
CA ALA A 102 -7.75 -10.26 2.88
C ALA A 102 -8.73 -10.24 1.71
N TYR A 103 -10.00 -10.49 2.02
CA TYR A 103 -11.10 -10.25 1.08
C TYR A 103 -11.53 -8.82 1.26
N LEU A 104 -11.30 -7.98 0.25
CA LEU A 104 -11.85 -6.64 0.20
C LEU A 104 -13.19 -6.67 -0.53
N PRO A 105 -14.20 -5.90 -0.06
CA PRO A 105 -15.40 -5.65 -0.85
C PRO A 105 -15.03 -5.08 -2.23
N SER A 106 -15.92 -5.22 -3.20
CA SER A 106 -15.71 -4.61 -4.51
C SER A 106 -15.58 -3.08 -4.41
N LEU A 107 -14.94 -2.45 -5.39
CA LEU A 107 -14.80 -0.97 -5.40
C LEU A 107 -16.16 -0.29 -5.27
N LEU A 108 -17.18 -0.82 -5.96
CA LEU A 108 -18.54 -0.29 -5.90
C LEU A 108 -19.15 -0.44 -4.49
N ALA A 109 -18.90 -1.55 -3.79
CA ALA A 109 -19.35 -1.73 -2.41
C ALA A 109 -18.62 -0.78 -1.44
N GLN A 110 -17.33 -0.53 -1.66
CA GLN A 110 -16.55 0.41 -0.86
C GLN A 110 -17.00 1.88 -1.10
N VAL A 111 -17.37 2.23 -2.33
CA VAL A 111 -17.96 3.55 -2.66
C VAL A 111 -19.33 3.70 -2.01
N ASP A 112 -20.18 2.67 -2.07
CA ASP A 112 -21.48 2.68 -1.39
C ASP A 112 -21.32 2.83 0.12
N GLU A 113 -20.38 2.09 0.72
CA GLU A 113 -20.02 2.27 2.13
C GLU A 113 -19.52 3.68 2.43
N ALA A 114 -18.73 4.30 1.55
CA ALA A 114 -18.26 5.68 1.71
C ALA A 114 -19.40 6.72 1.72
N VAL A 115 -20.53 6.45 1.04
CA VAL A 115 -21.74 7.29 1.12
C VAL A 115 -22.41 7.14 2.48
N HIS A 116 -22.50 5.92 3.01
CA HIS A 116 -23.17 5.62 4.27
C HIS A 116 -22.31 5.87 5.51
N SER A 117 -20.98 5.88 5.35
CA SER A 117 -20.00 6.09 6.40
C SER A 117 -20.05 7.54 6.86
N THR A 118 -20.96 7.80 7.78
CA THR A 118 -21.08 9.04 8.55
C THR A 118 -20.13 9.05 9.76
N ASN A 119 -19.30 8.02 9.91
CA ASN A 119 -18.54 7.75 11.11
C ASN A 119 -17.12 8.28 11.03
N GLY A 120 -16.95 9.50 11.51
CA GLY A 120 -15.69 9.95 12.08
C GLY A 120 -15.29 8.98 13.20
N SER A 121 -14.36 8.07 12.89
CA SER A 121 -13.54 7.35 13.87
C SER A 121 -12.52 8.32 14.49
N GLY A 122 -13.03 9.39 15.10
CA GLY A 122 -12.28 10.39 15.82
C GLY A 122 -12.86 10.51 17.22
N ASN A 123 -12.21 9.83 18.17
CA ASN A 123 -12.46 9.99 19.60
C ASN A 123 -12.20 11.47 19.97
N GLY A 124 -13.23 12.32 19.97
CA GLY A 124 -13.05 13.75 20.18
C GLY A 124 -14.36 14.55 20.16
N SER A 125 -15.07 14.53 21.28
CA SER A 125 -15.89 15.63 21.82
C SER A 125 -16.94 16.31 20.91
N ARG A 126 -18.20 15.89 21.11
CA ARG A 126 -19.43 16.73 21.14
C ARG A 126 -19.50 17.90 20.14
N GLY A 127 -19.94 17.58 18.92
CA GLY A 127 -20.53 18.54 17.99
C GLY A 127 -21.23 17.79 16.87
N ALA A 128 -22.57 17.78 16.86
CA ALA A 128 -23.41 17.04 15.93
C ALA A 128 -23.43 17.68 14.51
N HIS A 129 -22.26 17.90 13.93
CA HIS A 129 -22.13 18.18 12.51
C HIS A 129 -21.86 16.86 11.83
N ARG A 130 -22.93 16.21 11.33
CA ARG A 130 -22.78 15.12 10.36
C ARG A 130 -21.87 15.68 9.27
N SER A 131 -20.70 15.05 9.06
CA SER A 131 -19.89 15.40 7.91
C SER A 131 -20.80 15.28 6.68
N PRO A 132 -20.81 16.26 5.76
CA PRO A 132 -21.64 16.18 4.58
C PRO A 132 -21.36 14.84 3.91
N LEU A 133 -22.43 14.17 3.45
CA LEU A 133 -22.32 12.97 2.61
C LEU A 133 -21.21 13.21 1.60
N ASN A 134 -20.37 12.20 1.35
CA ASN A 134 -19.33 12.33 0.33
C ASN A 134 -20.02 12.55 -1.02
N THR A 135 -20.16 13.82 -1.42
CA THR A 135 -20.97 14.25 -2.58
C THR A 135 -20.42 13.62 -3.84
N THR A 136 -19.11 13.48 -3.95
CA THR A 136 -18.43 12.80 -5.06
C THR A 136 -18.86 11.35 -5.18
N ALA A 137 -19.00 10.62 -4.07
CA ALA A 137 -19.47 9.24 -4.08
C ALA A 137 -20.94 9.13 -4.52
N VAL A 138 -21.80 10.03 -4.02
CA VAL A 138 -23.21 10.11 -4.43
C VAL A 138 -23.34 10.43 -5.93
N GLU A 139 -22.55 11.38 -6.42
CA GLU A 139 -22.51 11.81 -7.82
C GLU A 139 -22.06 10.67 -8.74
N LEU A 140 -21.01 9.94 -8.37
CA LEU A 140 -20.53 8.77 -9.10
C LEU A 140 -21.60 7.69 -9.18
N LEU A 141 -22.22 7.30 -8.05
CA LEU A 141 -23.28 6.29 -8.04
C LEU A 141 -24.48 6.72 -8.89
N ALA A 142 -24.86 8.00 -8.83
CA ALA A 142 -25.93 8.54 -9.65
C ALA A 142 -25.57 8.56 -11.15
N ALA A 143 -24.31 8.85 -11.49
CA ALA A 143 -23.82 8.80 -12.87
C ALA A 143 -23.86 7.37 -13.45
N ILE A 144 -23.41 6.38 -12.68
CA ILE A 144 -23.48 4.96 -13.06
C ILE A 144 -24.95 4.59 -13.32
N ARG A 145 -25.85 4.85 -12.36
CA ARG A 145 -27.27 4.48 -12.47
C ARG A 145 -27.96 5.09 -13.69
N ARG A 146 -27.70 6.37 -13.99
CA ARG A 146 -28.25 7.03 -15.18
C ARG A 146 -27.77 6.37 -16.47
N THR A 147 -26.47 6.07 -16.54
CA THR A 147 -25.84 5.51 -17.74
C THR A 147 -26.27 4.06 -17.99
N THR A 148 -26.36 3.25 -16.92
CA THR A 148 -26.83 1.85 -16.99
C THR A 148 -28.36 1.74 -17.04
N ARG A 149 -29.08 2.86 -17.04
CA ARG A 149 -30.56 2.94 -17.00
C ARG A 149 -31.16 2.08 -15.87
N ALA A 150 -30.53 2.11 -14.69
CA ALA A 150 -30.96 1.34 -13.53
C ALA A 150 -32.38 1.76 -13.11
N ALA A 151 -33.28 0.79 -12.87
CA ALA A 151 -34.61 1.10 -12.35
C ALA A 151 -34.54 1.68 -10.93
N ASP A 152 -35.58 2.41 -10.53
CA ASP A 152 -35.70 2.92 -9.16
C ASP A 152 -35.70 1.75 -8.16
N GLY A 153 -34.88 1.88 -7.11
CA GLY A 153 -34.69 0.82 -6.11
C GLY A 153 -33.82 -0.35 -6.55
N GLN A 154 -33.46 -0.48 -7.83
CA GLN A 154 -32.51 -1.50 -8.27
C GLN A 154 -31.11 -1.21 -7.70
N PRO A 155 -30.42 -2.20 -7.10
CA PRO A 155 -29.03 -2.04 -6.68
C PRO A 155 -28.12 -1.71 -7.87
N THR A 156 -27.24 -0.71 -7.72
CA THR A 156 -26.31 -0.27 -8.77
C THR A 156 -25.46 -1.42 -9.32
N TYR A 157 -25.05 -2.34 -8.44
CA TYR A 157 -24.31 -3.55 -8.82
C TYR A 157 -25.05 -4.38 -9.88
N ASN A 158 -26.34 -4.66 -9.67
CA ASN A 158 -27.14 -5.48 -10.59
C ASN A 158 -27.38 -4.77 -11.92
N ALA A 159 -27.52 -3.45 -11.91
CA ALA A 159 -27.70 -2.67 -13.13
C ALA A 159 -26.42 -2.64 -13.96
N LEU A 160 -25.26 -2.51 -13.30
CA LEU A 160 -23.96 -2.48 -13.97
C LEU A 160 -23.59 -3.82 -14.60
N THR A 161 -23.84 -4.95 -13.92
CA THR A 161 -23.54 -6.29 -14.47
C THR A 161 -24.49 -6.71 -15.59
N ALA A 162 -25.71 -6.18 -15.61
CA ALA A 162 -26.69 -6.40 -16.68
C ALA A 162 -26.57 -5.38 -17.83
N TRP A 163 -25.65 -4.42 -17.75
CA TRP A 163 -25.53 -3.33 -18.71
C TRP A 163 -25.06 -3.83 -20.07
N GLN A 164 -25.87 -3.58 -21.11
CA GLN A 164 -25.54 -3.84 -22.50
C GLN A 164 -25.57 -2.50 -23.26
N PRO A 165 -24.42 -1.86 -23.50
CA PRO A 165 -24.38 -0.56 -24.15
C PRO A 165 -24.59 -0.68 -25.67
N ASP A 166 -25.25 0.32 -26.24
CA ASP A 166 -25.42 0.45 -27.69
C ASP A 166 -24.08 0.78 -28.40
N ASP A 167 -23.20 1.53 -27.71
CA ASP A 167 -21.83 1.87 -28.14
C ASP A 167 -20.81 1.31 -27.13
N PRO A 168 -20.11 0.21 -27.45
CA PRO A 168 -19.17 -0.41 -26.53
C PRO A 168 -17.91 0.41 -26.30
N GLU A 169 -17.48 1.28 -27.22
CA GLU A 169 -16.25 2.08 -27.03
C GLU A 169 -16.51 3.23 -26.04
N ALA A 170 -17.62 3.96 -26.22
CA ALA A 170 -18.04 4.97 -25.25
C ALA A 170 -18.24 4.36 -23.86
N ALA A 171 -18.83 3.16 -23.78
CA ALA A 171 -19.02 2.46 -22.53
C ALA A 171 -17.70 2.06 -21.84
N VAL A 172 -16.65 1.71 -22.60
CA VAL A 172 -15.32 1.44 -22.05
C VAL A 172 -14.75 2.71 -21.40
N GLU A 173 -14.89 3.87 -22.03
CA GLU A 173 -14.40 5.13 -21.45
C GLU A 173 -15.15 5.50 -20.17
N ASP A 174 -16.47 5.36 -20.16
CA ASP A 174 -17.29 5.59 -18.97
C ASP A 174 -16.91 4.64 -17.82
N ALA A 175 -16.78 3.34 -18.09
CA ALA A 175 -16.41 2.37 -17.07
C ALA A 175 -15.00 2.62 -16.51
N ARG A 176 -14.03 2.97 -17.36
CA ARG A 176 -12.67 3.35 -16.93
C ARG A 176 -12.67 4.60 -16.07
N ARG A 177 -13.45 5.62 -16.46
CA ARG A 177 -13.63 6.83 -15.68
C ARG A 177 -14.22 6.53 -14.30
N TRP A 178 -15.27 5.70 -14.24
CA TRP A 178 -15.87 5.29 -12.96
C TRP A 178 -14.88 4.52 -12.07
N VAL A 179 -14.05 3.64 -12.64
CA VAL A 179 -12.97 2.97 -11.91
C VAL A 179 -12.01 3.98 -11.28
N MET A 180 -11.55 4.97 -12.05
CA MET A 180 -10.64 6.01 -11.55
C MET A 180 -11.29 6.84 -10.44
N GLU A 181 -12.53 7.28 -10.63
CA GLU A 181 -13.30 8.05 -9.64
C GLU A 181 -13.55 7.23 -8.36
N ALA A 182 -13.94 5.96 -8.49
CA ALA A 182 -14.16 5.05 -7.38
C ALA A 182 -12.87 4.84 -6.55
N ARG A 183 -11.73 4.62 -7.23
CA ARG A 183 -10.43 4.51 -6.56
C ARG A 183 -10.06 5.79 -5.82
N ALA A 184 -10.31 6.97 -6.41
CA ALA A 184 -10.05 8.25 -5.77
C ALA A 184 -10.93 8.49 -4.52
N ILE A 185 -12.17 7.98 -4.51
CA ILE A 185 -13.07 8.04 -3.35
C ILE A 185 -12.59 7.10 -2.23
N VAL A 186 -12.27 5.86 -2.59
CA VAL A 186 -11.94 4.79 -1.63
C VAL A 186 -10.54 4.93 -1.07
N SER A 187 -9.60 5.37 -1.91
CA SER A 187 -8.19 5.57 -1.58
C SER A 187 -7.77 6.99 -1.97
N PRO A 188 -8.32 8.02 -1.29
CA PRO A 188 -7.98 9.40 -1.60
C PRO A 188 -6.48 9.59 -1.43
N ALA A 189 -5.87 10.29 -2.38
CA ALA A 189 -4.45 10.60 -2.33
C ALA A 189 -4.14 11.29 -1.00
N ARG A 190 -3.35 10.61 -0.16
CA ARG A 190 -2.98 11.15 1.15
C ARG A 190 -1.74 12.00 0.96
N TRP A 191 -1.96 13.30 0.92
CA TRP A 191 -0.87 14.27 0.82
C TRP A 191 -0.32 14.60 2.20
N SER A 192 1.00 14.69 2.29
CA SER A 192 1.70 15.27 3.43
C SER A 192 2.63 16.38 2.93
N GLU A 193 2.82 17.39 3.77
CA GLU A 193 3.65 18.54 3.45
C GLU A 193 5.02 18.40 4.12
N ALA A 194 6.10 18.58 3.35
CA ALA A 194 7.42 18.63 3.97
C ALA A 194 7.64 19.99 4.65
N ILE A 195 8.07 19.98 5.91
CA ILE A 195 8.32 21.22 6.69
C ILE A 195 9.55 21.99 6.16
N ARG A 196 10.46 21.28 5.50
CA ARG A 196 11.80 21.71 5.05
C ARG A 196 11.77 22.23 3.60
N PRO A 197 12.73 23.10 3.22
CA PRO A 197 12.80 23.60 1.85
C PRO A 197 13.10 22.50 0.83
N CYS A 198 12.67 22.72 -0.41
CA CYS A 198 13.02 21.88 -1.52
C CYS A 198 14.55 21.82 -1.69
N PRO A 199 15.21 20.65 -1.69
CA PRO A 199 16.66 20.59 -1.84
C PRO A 199 17.13 21.02 -3.24
N ALA A 200 16.24 21.02 -4.25
CA ALA A 200 16.55 21.47 -5.60
C ALA A 200 16.45 23.00 -5.78
N CYS A 201 15.34 23.61 -5.37
CA CYS A 201 15.10 25.05 -5.59
C CYS A 201 15.17 25.92 -4.32
N ARG A 202 15.38 25.31 -3.15
CA ARG A 202 15.45 25.93 -1.81
C ARG A 202 14.18 26.66 -1.36
N ASN A 203 13.12 26.68 -2.16
CA ASN A 203 11.84 27.23 -1.75
C ASN A 203 11.24 26.37 -0.64
N ARG A 204 10.81 27.02 0.44
CA ARG A 204 10.12 26.36 1.55
C ARG A 204 8.61 26.32 1.34
N HIS A 205 8.06 27.37 0.75
CA HIS A 205 6.62 27.50 0.54
C HIS A 205 6.34 28.01 -0.87
N VAL A 206 5.16 27.68 -1.36
CA VAL A 206 4.61 28.16 -2.63
C VAL A 206 3.23 28.74 -2.36
N ILE A 207 2.88 29.84 -3.02
CA ILE A 207 1.53 30.39 -2.99
C ILE A 207 0.76 29.74 -4.14
N VAL A 208 -0.27 28.97 -3.80
CA VAL A 208 -1.15 28.28 -4.76
C VAL A 208 -2.53 28.92 -4.70
N THR A 209 -3.23 28.96 -5.83
CA THR A 209 -4.64 29.38 -5.85
C THR A 209 -5.53 28.14 -5.82
N GLU A 210 -6.28 27.96 -4.74
CA GLU A 210 -7.28 26.90 -4.56
C GLU A 210 -8.62 27.54 -4.22
N ASP A 211 -9.68 27.17 -4.93
CA ASP A 211 -11.02 27.74 -4.78
C ASP A 211 -11.05 29.29 -4.83
N GLY A 212 -10.21 29.87 -5.69
CA GLY A 212 -10.06 31.32 -5.85
C GLY A 212 -9.28 32.02 -4.71
N GLN A 213 -8.83 31.28 -3.70
CA GLN A 213 -8.06 31.82 -2.58
C GLN A 213 -6.57 31.52 -2.74
N LYS A 214 -5.73 32.50 -2.39
CA LYS A 214 -4.27 32.31 -2.34
C LYS A 214 -3.90 31.68 -1.00
N ILE A 215 -3.48 30.43 -1.04
CA ILE A 215 -3.03 29.68 0.14
C ILE A 215 -1.53 29.42 0.06
N ARG A 216 -0.89 29.40 1.23
CA ARG A 216 0.53 29.09 1.35
C ARG A 216 0.67 27.60 1.65
N LYS A 217 1.29 26.84 0.75
CA LYS A 217 1.60 25.42 0.90
C LYS A 217 3.09 25.17 1.02
N ALA A 218 3.49 24.06 1.62
CA ALA A 218 4.88 23.60 1.50
C ALA A 218 5.28 23.37 0.04
N ALA A 219 6.53 23.70 -0.28
CA ALA A 219 7.03 23.54 -1.64
C ALA A 219 7.18 22.08 -2.08
N ILE A 220 7.33 21.15 -1.13
CA ILE A 220 7.35 19.71 -1.42
C ILE A 220 6.03 19.10 -0.93
N GLN A 221 5.32 18.45 -1.85
CA GLN A 221 4.14 17.66 -1.57
C GLN A 221 4.51 16.18 -1.68
N ILE A 222 4.13 15.41 -0.66
CA ILE A 222 4.42 13.98 -0.55
C ILE A 222 3.11 13.22 -0.75
N ASN A 223 3.03 12.40 -1.79
CA ASN A 223 1.93 11.47 -1.97
C ASN A 223 2.26 10.19 -1.18
N LEU A 224 1.59 9.98 -0.05
CA LEU A 224 1.77 8.81 0.81
C LEU A 224 1.15 7.54 0.24
N THR A 225 0.21 7.66 -0.69
CA THR A 225 -0.43 6.53 -1.37
C THR A 225 0.53 5.91 -2.36
N ASP A 226 1.07 6.72 -3.27
CA ASP A 226 1.94 6.28 -4.36
C ASP A 226 3.44 6.37 -4.02
N ARG A 227 3.76 6.88 -2.81
CA ARG A 227 5.11 7.04 -2.27
C ARG A 227 6.08 7.84 -3.15
N TYR A 228 5.58 8.84 -3.86
CA TYR A 228 6.45 9.83 -4.53
C TYR A 228 6.33 11.20 -3.86
N ALA A 229 7.29 12.07 -4.13
CA ALA A 229 7.20 13.48 -3.81
C ALA A 229 7.50 14.35 -5.02
N ALA A 230 6.93 15.55 -5.06
CA ALA A 230 7.20 16.53 -6.10
C ALA A 230 7.34 17.91 -5.48
N CYS A 231 8.18 18.74 -6.09
CA CYS A 231 8.16 20.17 -5.81
C CYS A 231 7.03 20.81 -6.62
N ILE A 232 6.15 21.57 -5.96
CA ILE A 232 5.04 22.28 -6.63
C ILE A 232 5.40 23.71 -7.02
N HIS A 233 6.67 24.13 -6.84
CA HIS A 233 7.10 25.46 -7.25
C HIS A 233 7.16 25.52 -8.80
N PRO A 234 6.54 26.51 -9.47
CA PRO A 234 6.40 26.51 -10.93
C PRO A 234 7.70 26.41 -11.73
N SER A 235 8.81 26.90 -11.16
CA SER A 235 10.14 26.83 -11.78
C SER A 235 10.98 25.63 -11.35
N CYS A 236 10.42 24.69 -10.58
CA CYS A 236 11.12 23.53 -10.06
C CYS A 236 10.43 22.24 -10.49
N GLU A 237 11.07 21.48 -11.37
CA GLU A 237 10.57 20.19 -11.86
C GLU A 237 11.09 19.01 -11.02
N ALA A 238 11.54 19.28 -9.79
CA ALA A 238 12.10 18.24 -8.94
C ALA A 238 11.03 17.22 -8.55
N TRP A 239 11.30 15.97 -8.91
CA TRP A 239 10.43 14.83 -8.65
C TRP A 239 11.25 13.68 -8.05
N TRP A 240 10.71 13.06 -7.01
CA TRP A 240 11.32 11.96 -6.28
C TRP A 240 10.42 10.74 -6.36
N PRO A 241 10.72 9.78 -7.25
CA PRO A 241 9.97 8.53 -7.33
C PRO A 241 10.16 7.67 -6.07
N PRO A 242 9.35 6.60 -5.90
CA PRO A 242 9.41 5.72 -4.73
C PRO A 242 10.81 5.19 -4.41
N GLU A 243 11.62 4.87 -5.43
CA GLU A 243 12.97 4.34 -5.25
C GLU A 243 13.94 5.38 -4.68
N ARG A 244 13.64 6.67 -4.83
CA ARG A 244 14.44 7.79 -4.32
C ARG A 244 13.88 8.41 -3.06
N PHE A 245 12.78 7.87 -2.53
CA PHE A 245 12.08 8.45 -1.40
C PHE A 245 12.94 8.45 -0.12
N THR A 246 13.74 7.41 0.10
CA THR A 246 14.69 7.34 1.22
C THR A 246 15.79 8.40 1.13
N LEU A 247 16.25 8.73 -0.09
CA LEU A 247 17.24 9.78 -0.31
C LEU A 247 16.67 11.16 0.01
N LEU A 248 15.42 11.41 -0.40
CA LEU A 248 14.72 12.63 -0.04
C LEU A 248 14.56 12.74 1.48
N ALA A 249 14.12 11.68 2.15
CA ALA A 249 13.98 11.67 3.62
C ALA A 249 15.31 12.01 4.31
N ALA A 250 16.41 11.39 3.88
CA ALA A 250 17.74 11.69 4.41
C ALA A 250 18.15 13.15 4.19
N ALA A 251 17.90 13.70 2.99
CA ALA A 251 18.20 15.10 2.69
C ALA A 251 17.38 16.07 3.57
N LEU A 252 16.11 15.77 3.81
CA LEU A 252 15.25 16.58 4.68
C LEU A 252 15.64 16.48 6.16
N SER A 253 16.29 15.39 6.59
CA SER A 253 16.76 15.19 7.98
C SER A 253 18.15 15.77 8.26
N GLN A 254 19.03 15.92 7.26
CA GLN A 254 20.39 16.43 7.47
C GLN A 254 20.44 17.92 7.84
N ASP A 255 19.45 18.69 7.41
CA ASP A 255 19.34 20.13 7.72
C ASP A 255 18.98 20.42 9.20
N ASP A 256 18.66 19.39 10.01
CA ASP A 256 18.35 19.55 11.43
C ASP A 256 19.60 19.79 12.30
N VAL A 257 20.79 19.45 11.81
CA VAL A 257 22.03 19.48 12.61
C VAL A 257 22.79 20.81 12.50
N ALA A 258 22.40 21.67 11.54
CA ALA A 258 23.13 22.90 11.20
C ALA A 258 22.43 24.21 11.61
N SER A 259 21.34 24.13 12.39
CA SER A 259 20.58 25.29 12.93
C SER A 259 20.70 25.34 14.45
#